data_AF-A0A2E9XBZ6-F1
#
_entry.id   AF-A0A2E9XBZ6-F1
#
_cell.length_a   1.000
_cell.length_b   1.000
_cell.length_c   1.000
_cell.angle_alpha   90.00
_cell.angle_beta   90.00
_cell.angle_gamma   90.00
#
_symmetry.space_group_name_H-M   'P 1'
#
loop_
_entity.id
_entity.type
_entity.pdbx_description
1 polymer ?
#
loop_
_entity_poly.entity_id
_entity_poly.type
_entity_poly.pdbx_seq_one_letter_code
_entity_poly.pdbx_strand_id
1 'polypeptide(L)'
;MKVGRGKWLPLVIWTLLLWTSRIKNILENSDLTYIAVAIRVLVALIFLLLALLTLRSFLRKKESQVWLTTLCVWSLVYWPVRGGLIVIDSNYSFGFKAVHSGLMIVTLGLVGVALPSKKLAQFRSKF
;
A
#
# COMPACT_ATOMS: atom_id res chain seq x y z
N MET A 1 -14.55 -19.70 1.45
CA MET A 1 -13.86 -19.71 2.77
C MET A 1 -13.82 -18.27 3.29
N LYS A 2 -14.58 -17.93 4.34
CA LYS A 2 -14.78 -16.55 4.82
C LYS A 2 -13.47 -15.99 5.41
N VAL A 3 -12.81 -15.07 4.70
CA VAL A 3 -11.82 -14.18 5.31
C VAL A 3 -12.49 -13.56 6.53
N GLY A 4 -11.86 -13.63 7.70
CA GLY A 4 -12.40 -13.06 8.93
C GLY A 4 -12.90 -11.64 8.65
N ARG A 5 -14.20 -11.42 8.88
CA ARG A 5 -15.09 -10.47 8.16
C ARG A 5 -14.66 -8.99 8.09
N GLY A 6 -13.53 -8.59 8.68
CA GLY A 6 -13.01 -7.22 8.65
C GLY A 6 -11.49 -7.06 8.68
N LYS A 7 -10.67 -8.13 8.58
CA LYS A 7 -9.19 -7.99 8.70
C LYS A 7 -8.52 -7.18 7.58
N TRP A 8 -9.16 -7.11 6.42
CA TRP A 8 -8.70 -6.35 5.26
C TRP A 8 -9.13 -4.86 5.30
N LEU A 9 -10.14 -4.53 6.10
CA LEU A 9 -10.74 -3.20 6.12
C LEU A 9 -9.76 -2.12 6.60
N PRO A 10 -8.95 -2.34 7.67
CA PRO A 10 -7.91 -1.41 8.05
C PRO A 10 -6.92 -1.09 6.92
N LEU A 11 -6.50 -2.10 6.14
CA LEU A 11 -5.60 -1.88 5.00
C LEU A 11 -6.23 -0.99 3.94
N VAL A 12 -7.50 -1.22 3.60
CA VAL A 12 -8.23 -0.41 2.61
C VAL A 12 -8.39 1.03 3.08
N ILE A 13 -8.86 1.24 4.31
CA ILE A 13 -9.02 2.59 4.89
C ILE A 13 -7.67 3.32 4.93
N TRP A 14 -6.64 2.65 5.44
CA TRP A 14 -5.28 3.18 5.49
C TRP A 14 -4.77 3.59 4.11
N THR A 15 -4.98 2.73 3.10
CA THR A 15 -4.58 3.00 1.71
C THR A 15 -5.28 4.25 1.18
N LEU A 16 -6.60 4.39 1.40
CA LEU A 16 -7.34 5.56 0.93
C LEU A 16 -6.82 6.85 1.59
N LEU A 17 -6.66 6.86 2.91
CA LEU A 17 -6.19 8.05 3.64
C LEU A 17 -4.76 8.44 3.25
N LEU A 18 -3.86 7.46 3.21
CA LEU A 18 -2.46 7.70 2.92
C LEU A 18 -2.23 8.24 1.51
N TRP A 19 -2.86 7.62 0.52
CA TRP A 19 -2.60 7.97 -0.88
C TRP A 19 -3.32 9.23 -1.33
N THR A 20 -4.49 9.56 -0.75
CA THR A 20 -5.14 10.87 -0.97
C THR A 20 -4.31 12.02 -0.40
N SER A 21 -3.86 11.90 0.85
CA SER A 21 -2.93 12.86 1.46
C SER A 21 -1.64 12.97 0.65
N ARG A 22 -1.12 11.85 0.14
CA ARG A 22 0.08 11.85 -0.69
C ARG A 22 -0.09 12.57 -2.02
N ILE A 23 -1.23 12.44 -2.70
CA ILE A 23 -1.50 13.19 -3.93
C ILE A 23 -1.43 14.69 -3.66
N LYS A 24 -2.07 15.17 -2.59
CA LYS A 24 -1.98 16.58 -2.19
C LYS A 24 -0.52 17.03 -2.01
N ASN A 25 0.26 16.28 -1.23
CA ASN A 25 1.66 16.60 -0.98
C ASN A 25 2.53 16.56 -2.26
N ILE A 26 2.20 15.70 -3.23
CA ILE A 26 2.91 15.64 -4.52
C ILE A 26 2.61 16.87 -5.36
N LEU A 27 1.34 17.29 -5.41
CA LEU A 27 0.89 18.43 -6.22
C LEU A 27 1.35 19.78 -5.64
N GLU A 28 1.51 19.87 -4.32
CA GLU A 28 2.03 21.07 -3.64
C GLU A 28 3.56 21.17 -3.67
N ASN A 29 4.26 20.13 -4.15
CA ASN A 29 5.72 20.12 -4.19
C ASN A 29 6.26 20.75 -5.48
N SER A 30 6.75 21.99 -5.36
CA SER A 30 7.35 22.76 -6.46
C SER A 30 8.73 22.27 -6.91
N ASP A 31 9.39 21.41 -6.12
CA ASP A 31 10.75 20.92 -6.41
C ASP A 31 10.73 19.71 -7.37
N LEU A 32 9.55 19.15 -7.65
CA LEU A 32 9.39 18.02 -8.55
C LEU A 32 9.20 18.48 -9.99
N THR A 33 9.89 17.82 -10.91
CA THR A 33 9.61 17.97 -12.35
C THR A 33 8.21 17.43 -12.69
N TYR A 34 7.61 17.90 -13.79
CA TYR A 34 6.30 17.43 -14.24
C TYR A 34 6.23 15.90 -14.43
N ILE A 35 7.30 15.30 -14.96
CA ILE A 35 7.40 13.83 -15.14
C ILE A 35 7.42 13.13 -13.77
N ALA A 36 8.19 13.67 -12.83
CA ALA A 36 8.30 13.16 -11.47
C ALA A 36 6.95 13.22 -10.74
N VAL A 37 6.18 14.30 -10.92
CA VAL A 37 4.80 14.44 -10.43
C VAL A 37 3.89 13.39 -11.07
N ALA A 38 3.88 13.29 -12.40
CA ALA A 38 2.99 12.40 -13.15
C ALA A 38 3.16 10.93 -12.73
N ILE A 39 4.39 10.43 -12.62
CA ILE A 39 4.67 9.05 -12.19
C ILE A 39 4.17 8.80 -10.77
N ARG A 40 4.41 9.73 -9.84
CA ARG A 40 4.00 9.58 -8.43
C ARG A 40 2.49 9.62 -8.27
N VAL A 41 1.81 10.50 -9.01
CA VAL A 41 0.34 10.58 -9.04
C VAL A 41 -0.24 9.30 -9.64
N LEU A 42 0.30 8.80 -10.75
CA LEU A 42 -0.15 7.56 -11.38
C LEU A 42 -0.09 6.39 -10.39
N VAL A 43 1.03 6.22 -9.68
CA VAL A 43 1.16 5.18 -8.66
C VAL A 43 0.11 5.35 -7.55
N ALA A 44 -0.10 6.58 -7.07
CA ALA A 44 -1.11 6.85 -6.06
C ALA A 44 -2.52 6.47 -6.53
N LEU A 45 -2.86 6.81 -7.78
CA LEU A 45 -4.14 6.45 -8.38
C LEU A 45 -4.33 4.94 -8.52
N ILE A 46 -3.27 4.18 -8.81
CA ILE A 46 -3.32 2.71 -8.84
C ILE A 46 -3.69 2.16 -7.46
N PHE A 47 -3.05 2.64 -6.39
CA PHE A 47 -3.37 2.21 -5.03
C PHE A 47 -4.80 2.55 -4.63
N LEU A 48 -5.26 3.77 -4.95
CA LEU A 48 -6.64 4.20 -4.69
C LEU A 48 -7.64 3.34 -5.46
N LEU A 49 -7.38 3.08 -6.74
CA LEU A 49 -8.24 2.23 -7.57
C LEU A 49 -8.34 0.81 -7.00
N LEU A 50 -7.22 0.20 -6.62
CA LEU A 50 -7.22 -1.15 -6.03
C LEU A 50 -7.98 -1.20 -4.69
N ALA A 51 -7.84 -0.18 -3.85
CA ALA A 51 -8.59 -0.06 -2.60
C ALA A 51 -10.11 0.05 -2.87
N LEU A 52 -10.51 0.91 -3.81
CA LEU A 52 -11.91 1.08 -4.21
C LEU A 52 -12.50 -0.19 -4.85
N LEU A 53 -11.75 -0.88 -5.70
CA LEU A 53 -12.19 -2.14 -6.33
C LEU A 53 -12.34 -3.27 -5.29
N THR A 54 -11.46 -3.31 -4.28
CA THR A 54 -11.57 -4.23 -3.15
C THR A 54 -12.85 -3.95 -2.36
N LEU A 55 -13.09 -2.70 -1.99
CA LEU A 55 -14.30 -2.27 -1.29
C LEU A 55 -15.57 -2.59 -2.10
N ARG A 56 -15.57 -2.23 -3.39
CA ARG A 56 -16.70 -2.48 -4.31
C ARG A 56 -17.01 -3.97 -4.45
N SER A 57 -15.99 -4.82 -4.53
CA SER A 57 -16.17 -6.28 -4.64
C SER A 57 -16.83 -6.85 -3.38
N PHE A 58 -16.41 -6.36 -2.21
CA PHE A 58 -17.02 -6.73 -0.94
C PHE A 58 -18.47 -6.24 -0.82
N LEU A 59 -18.75 -4.98 -1.15
CA LEU A 59 -20.11 -4.42 -1.14
C LEU A 59 -21.07 -5.17 -2.07
N ARG A 60 -20.55 -5.68 -3.19
CA ARG A 60 -21.29 -6.52 -4.15
C ARG A 60 -21.37 -7.99 -3.75
N LYS A 61 -20.91 -8.36 -2.55
CA LYS A 61 -20.87 -9.72 -2.03
C LYS A 61 -20.16 -10.71 -2.98
N LYS A 62 -19.22 -10.23 -3.80
CA LYS A 62 -18.39 -11.09 -4.66
C LYS A 62 -17.31 -11.74 -3.79
N GLU A 63 -17.17 -13.06 -3.88
CA GLU A 63 -16.12 -13.79 -3.14
C GLU A 63 -14.70 -13.61 -3.72
N SER A 64 -14.54 -12.84 -4.80
CA SER A 64 -13.24 -12.65 -5.45
C SER A 64 -12.28 -11.80 -4.61
N GLN A 65 -11.17 -12.41 -4.19
CA GLN A 65 -10.08 -11.76 -3.46
C GLN A 65 -8.98 -11.20 -4.38
N VAL A 66 -9.22 -11.16 -5.69
CA VAL A 66 -8.21 -10.74 -6.68
C VAL A 66 -7.72 -9.33 -6.36
N TRP A 67 -8.62 -8.36 -6.19
CA TRP A 67 -8.25 -6.97 -5.92
C TRP A 67 -7.52 -6.77 -4.61
N LEU A 68 -7.94 -7.47 -3.54
CA LEU A 68 -7.25 -7.45 -2.25
C LEU A 68 -5.84 -8.04 -2.39
N THR A 69 -5.72 -9.17 -3.09
CA THR A 69 -4.42 -9.82 -3.33
C THR A 69 -3.50 -8.91 -4.14
N THR A 70 -4.02 -8.28 -5.19
CA THR A 70 -3.28 -7.31 -6.00
C THR A 70 -2.85 -6.10 -5.18
N LEU A 71 -3.72 -5.55 -4.32
CA LEU A 71 -3.37 -4.46 -3.41
C LEU A 71 -2.25 -4.85 -2.43
N CYS A 72 -2.31 -6.07 -1.89
CA CYS A 72 -1.26 -6.59 -1.01
C CYS A 72 0.07 -6.73 -1.77
N VAL A 73 0.06 -7.29 -2.98
CA VAL A 73 1.27 -7.44 -3.81
C VAL A 73 1.88 -6.07 -4.15
N TRP A 74 1.05 -5.12 -4.60
CA TRP A 74 1.50 -3.75 -4.85
C TRP A 74 2.13 -3.12 -3.62
N SER A 75 1.51 -3.28 -2.45
CA SER A 75 2.06 -2.79 -1.18
C SER A 75 3.39 -3.44 -0.84
N LEU A 76 3.51 -4.76 -1.00
CA LEU A 76 4.73 -5.52 -0.71
C LEU A 76 5.89 -5.17 -1.63
N VAL A 77 5.63 -4.79 -2.88
CA VAL A 77 6.68 -4.43 -3.84
C VAL A 77 7.05 -2.96 -3.73
N TYR A 78 6.06 -2.07 -3.72
CA TYR A 78 6.30 -0.63 -3.77
C TYR A 78 7.00 -0.10 -2.51
N TRP A 79 6.57 -0.53 -1.33
CA TRP A 79 7.08 0.04 -0.08
C TRP A 79 8.55 -0.29 0.19
N PRO A 80 9.05 -1.52 0.00
CA PRO A 80 10.47 -1.80 0.15
C PRO A 80 11.33 -1.03 -0.86
N VAL A 81 10.89 -0.93 -2.12
CA VAL A 81 11.64 -0.18 -3.14
C VAL A 81 11.68 1.30 -2.76
N ARG A 82 10.51 1.93 -2.54
CA ARG A 82 10.46 3.37 -2.28
C ARG A 82 10.98 3.73 -0.90
N GLY A 83 10.58 3.00 0.13
CA GLY A 83 11.01 3.20 1.51
C GLY A 83 12.50 2.93 1.67
N GLY A 84 13.01 1.85 1.07
CA GLY A 84 14.44 1.54 1.05
C GLY A 84 15.27 2.65 0.40
N LEU A 85 14.87 3.10 -0.80
CA LEU A 85 15.54 4.22 -1.48
C LEU A 85 15.55 5.51 -0.63
N ILE A 86 14.48 5.80 0.12
CA ILE A 86 14.42 6.97 1.00
C ILE A 86 15.36 6.81 2.21
N VAL A 87 15.44 5.61 2.79
CA VAL A 87 16.28 5.36 3.98
C VAL A 87 17.76 5.49 3.64
N ILE A 88 18.20 4.98 2.49
CA ILE A 88 19.61 5.00 2.08
C ILE A 88 20.08 6.36 1.54
N ASP A 89 19.17 7.18 1.02
CA ASP A 89 19.52 8.48 0.44
C ASP A 89 19.93 9.49 1.53
N SER A 90 21.15 10.02 1.46
CA SER A 90 21.72 10.96 2.43
C SER A 90 21.09 12.35 2.37
N ASN A 91 20.39 12.69 1.29
CA ASN A 91 19.77 14.00 1.10
C ASN A 91 18.49 14.18 1.93
N TYR A 92 17.91 13.08 2.43
CA TYR A 92 16.72 13.15 3.26
C TYR A 92 17.06 13.33 4.74
N SER A 93 16.34 14.26 5.39
CA SER A 93 16.43 14.47 6.83
C SER A 93 16.00 13.23 7.61
N PHE A 94 16.51 13.09 8.84
CA PHE A 94 16.14 11.99 9.73
C PHE A 94 14.63 11.89 9.95
N GLY A 95 13.94 13.02 10.18
CA GLY A 95 12.48 13.06 10.35
C GLY A 95 11.74 12.56 9.11
N PHE A 96 12.20 12.92 7.91
CA PHE A 96 11.61 12.44 6.66
C PHE A 96 11.74 10.91 6.51
N LYS A 97 12.93 10.37 6.84
CA LYS A 97 13.19 8.93 6.85
C LYS A 97 12.31 8.21 7.88
N ALA A 98 12.23 8.74 9.10
CA ALA A 98 11.43 8.16 10.17
C ALA A 98 9.94 8.06 9.80
N VAL A 99 9.36 9.12 9.26
CA VAL A 99 7.96 9.12 8.78
C VAL A 99 7.76 8.06 7.70
N HIS A 100 8.62 8.02 6.68
CA HIS A 100 8.47 7.06 5.58
C HIS A 100 8.67 5.61 6.00
N SER A 101 9.60 5.35 6.92
CA SER A 101 9.79 4.03 7.53
C SER A 101 8.57 3.63 8.37
N GLY A 102 8.00 4.55 9.15
CA GLY A 102 6.76 4.30 9.89
C GLY A 102 5.59 3.94 8.96
N LEU A 103 5.40 4.72 7.89
CA LEU A 103 4.37 4.44 6.89
C LEU A 103 4.57 3.08 6.21
N MET A 104 5.83 2.71 5.91
CA MET A 104 6.18 1.41 5.37
C MET A 104 5.81 0.29 6.35
N ILE A 105 6.26 0.37 7.60
CA ILE A 105 6.04 -0.66 8.63
C ILE A 105 4.53 -0.85 8.87
N VAL A 106 3.77 0.24 9.03
CA VAL A 106 2.32 0.16 9.21
C VAL A 106 1.66 -0.51 8.00
N THR A 107 2.02 -0.11 6.79
CA THR A 107 1.42 -0.69 5.58
C THR A 107 1.73 -2.18 5.45
N LEU A 108 2.98 -2.59 5.67
CA LEU A 108 3.37 -4.00 5.61
C LEU A 108 2.74 -4.84 6.73
N GLY A 109 2.62 -4.27 7.94
CA GLY A 109 1.89 -4.91 9.04
C GLY A 109 0.42 -5.13 8.70
N LEU A 110 -0.25 -4.12 8.13
CA LEU A 110 -1.64 -4.23 7.68
C LEU A 110 -1.81 -5.26 6.54
N VAL A 111 -0.84 -5.38 5.63
CA VAL A 111 -0.82 -6.47 4.64
C VAL A 111 -0.74 -7.83 5.32
N GLY A 112 0.14 -7.99 6.31
CA GLY A 112 0.25 -9.23 7.09
C GLY A 112 -1.06 -9.62 7.78
N VAL A 113 -1.79 -8.64 8.31
CA VAL A 113 -3.12 -8.85 8.93
C VAL A 113 -4.19 -9.18 7.89
N ALA A 114 -4.16 -8.52 6.73
CA ALA A 114 -5.14 -8.68 5.66
C ALA A 114 -5.00 -10.03 4.92
N LEU A 115 -3.80 -10.60 4.84
CA LEU A 115 -3.56 -11.89 4.20
C LEU A 115 -4.09 -13.05 5.06
N PRO A 116 -4.85 -14.00 4.47
CA PRO A 116 -5.29 -15.18 5.20
C PRO A 116 -4.08 -16.08 5.54
N SER A 117 -3.97 -16.45 6.81
CA SER A 117 -2.85 -17.16 7.47
C SER A 117 -2.40 -18.46 6.79
N LYS A 118 -3.21 -19.07 5.92
CA LYS A 118 -2.84 -20.31 5.21
C LYS A 118 -1.82 -20.09 4.07
N LYS A 119 -1.73 -18.90 3.47
CA LYS A 119 -0.71 -18.64 2.42
C LYS A 119 0.71 -18.55 2.98
N LEU A 120 0.87 -18.08 4.22
CA LEU A 120 2.15 -18.10 4.92
C LEU A 120 2.61 -19.54 5.24
N ALA A 121 1.67 -20.43 5.59
CA ALA A 121 1.97 -21.84 5.82
C ALA A 121 2.38 -22.59 4.54
N GLN A 122 1.75 -22.26 3.39
CA GLN A 122 2.11 -22.85 2.09
C GLN A 122 3.45 -22.34 1.55
N PHE A 123 3.85 -21.10 1.89
CA PHE A 123 5.18 -20.58 1.57
C PHE A 123 6.26 -21.26 2.44
N ARG A 124 5.92 -21.56 3.70
CA ARG A 124 6.80 -22.23 4.66
C ARG A 124 6.91 -23.75 4.46
N SER A 125 6.01 -24.40 3.72
CA SER A 125 6.08 -25.84 3.41
C SER A 125 6.81 -26.15 2.11
N LYS A 126 7.23 -25.12 1.37
CA LYS A 126 7.88 -25.24 0.06
C LYS A 126 9.39 -24.94 0.12
N PHE A 127 9.88 -24.69 1.33
CA PHE A 127 11.26 -24.51 1.75
C PHE A 127 11.42 -25.19 3.12
#